data_AF-A0A6A1VI66-F1
#
_entry.id   AF-A0A6A1VI66-F1
#
_cell.length_a   1.000
_cell.length_b   1.000
_cell.length_c   1.000
_cell.angle_alpha   90.00
_cell.angle_beta   90.00
_cell.angle_gamma   90.00
#
_symmetry.space_group_name_H-M   'P 1'
#
loop_
_entity.id
_entity.type
_entity.pdbx_description
1 polymer ?
#
loop_
_entity_poly.entity_id
_entity_poly.type
_entity_poly.pdbx_seq_one_letter_code
_entity_poly.pdbx_strand_id
1 'polypeptide(L)'
;MHLILCSAVDLKKYTMELSCGRAELMYLVVRRSAINKENRAKLKIVHTSGARSFQRARALLEKMEVLQLQHESEGKSYTEVEIFAEVLGTKAVTCEV
;
A
#
# COMPACT_ATOMS: atom_id res chain seq x y z
N MET A 1 63.05 -20.96 3.99
CA MET A 1 61.84 -21.16 3.16
C MET A 1 60.52 -20.99 3.92
N HIS A 2 60.47 -21.16 5.24
CA HIS A 2 59.21 -21.11 6.02
C HIS A 2 58.54 -19.71 6.08
N LEU A 3 59.31 -18.63 6.24
CA LEU A 3 58.75 -17.26 6.40
C LEU A 3 58.04 -16.74 5.14
N ILE A 4 58.59 -17.00 3.94
CA ILE A 4 58.00 -16.55 2.67
C ILE A 4 56.63 -17.23 2.43
N LEU A 5 56.50 -18.49 2.83
CA LEU A 5 55.24 -19.23 2.71
C LEU A 5 54.17 -18.67 3.66
N CYS A 6 54.53 -18.34 4.91
CA CYS A 6 53.63 -17.69 5.86
C CYS A 6 53.10 -16.36 5.32
N SER A 7 53.98 -15.45 4.87
CA SER A 7 53.55 -14.15 4.32
C SER A 7 52.66 -14.27 3.08
N ALA A 8 52.89 -15.28 2.23
CA ALA A 8 52.03 -15.54 1.08
C ALA A 8 50.64 -16.08 1.48
N VAL A 9 50.56 -16.90 2.53
CA VAL A 9 49.28 -17.38 3.10
C VAL A 9 48.52 -16.23 3.76
N ASP A 10 49.19 -15.36 4.51
CA ASP A 10 48.58 -14.19 5.14
C ASP A 10 48.03 -13.20 4.10
N LEU A 11 48.78 -12.95 3.01
CA LEU A 11 48.30 -12.11 1.90
C LEU A 11 47.09 -12.73 1.20
N LYS A 12 47.07 -14.06 0.98
CA LYS A 12 45.92 -14.78 0.40
C LYS A 12 44.71 -14.74 1.32
N LYS A 13 44.90 -14.86 2.63
CA LYS A 13 43.83 -14.76 3.62
C LYS A 13 43.23 -13.36 3.64
N TYR A 14 44.07 -12.33 3.72
CA TYR A 14 43.64 -10.92 3.69
C TYR A 14 42.88 -10.58 2.40
N THR A 15 43.40 -11.00 1.24
CA THR A 15 42.71 -10.77 -0.05
C THR A 15 41.39 -11.52 -0.15
N MET A 16 41.31 -12.75 0.39
CA MET A 16 40.06 -13.50 0.48
C MET A 16 39.03 -12.80 1.38
N GLU A 17 39.41 -12.38 2.59
CA GLU A 17 38.55 -11.63 3.51
C GLU A 17 38.05 -10.31 2.89
N LEU A 18 38.93 -9.55 2.23
CA LEU A 18 38.56 -8.32 1.52
C LEU A 18 37.58 -8.59 0.37
N SER A 19 37.77 -9.69 -0.38
CA SER A 19 36.85 -10.09 -1.45
C SER A 19 35.49 -10.55 -0.92
N CYS A 20 35.46 -11.29 0.20
CA CYS A 20 34.23 -11.69 0.88
C CYS A 20 33.46 -10.47 1.38
N GLY A 21 34.15 -9.53 2.05
CA GLY A 21 33.54 -8.28 2.49
C GLY A 21 32.98 -7.42 1.34
N ARG A 22 33.67 -7.37 0.20
CA ARG A 22 33.14 -6.72 -1.02
C ARG A 22 31.89 -7.43 -1.56
N ALA A 23 31.86 -8.76 -1.54
CA ALA A 23 30.70 -9.54 -1.97
C ALA A 23 29.50 -9.34 -1.02
N GLU A 24 29.73 -9.28 0.29
CA GLU A 24 28.71 -8.99 1.30
C GLU A 24 28.11 -7.59 1.12
N LEU A 25 28.94 -6.57 0.89
CA LEU A 25 28.48 -5.22 0.60
C LEU A 25 27.62 -5.20 -0.67
N MET A 26 28.06 -5.88 -1.74
CA MET A 26 27.30 -5.97 -2.99
C MET A 26 25.95 -6.66 -2.78
N TYR A 27 25.93 -7.77 -2.02
CA TYR A 27 24.70 -8.49 -1.67
C TYR A 27 23.72 -7.58 -0.92
N LEU A 28 24.19 -6.84 0.09
CA LEU A 28 23.36 -5.91 0.86
C LEU A 28 22.80 -4.77 -0.01
N VAL A 29 23.59 -4.24 -0.94
CA VAL A 29 23.14 -3.20 -1.89
C VAL A 29 22.04 -3.75 -2.81
N VAL A 30 22.24 -4.93 -3.38
CA VAL A 30 21.24 -5.57 -4.25
C VAL A 30 19.96 -5.88 -3.47
N ARG A 31 20.07 -6.43 -2.25
CA ARG A 31 18.93 -6.72 -1.38
C ARG A 31 18.15 -5.46 -1.00
N ARG A 32 18.84 -4.39 -0.61
CA ARG A 32 18.20 -3.09 -0.28
C ARG A 32 17.51 -2.48 -1.49
N SER A 33 18.12 -2.56 -2.67
CA SER A 33 17.50 -2.09 -3.92
C SER A 33 16.20 -2.83 -4.23
N ALA A 34 16.19 -4.16 -4.09
CA ALA A 34 14.99 -4.97 -4.27
C ALA A 34 13.87 -4.59 -3.30
N ILE A 35 14.20 -4.44 -2.01
CA ILE A 35 13.24 -4.02 -0.97
C ILE A 35 12.69 -2.61 -1.26
N ASN A 36 13.54 -1.67 -1.66
CA ASN A 36 13.12 -0.31 -1.99
C ASN A 36 12.15 -0.27 -3.17
N LYS A 37 12.36 -1.14 -4.17
CA LYS A 37 11.44 -1.28 -5.31
C LYS A 37 10.07 -1.82 -4.87
N GLU A 38 10.05 -2.80 -3.98
CA GLU A 38 8.82 -3.34 -3.41
C GLU A 38 8.08 -2.29 -2.56
N ASN A 39 8.79 -1.57 -1.69
CA ASN A 39 8.22 -0.51 -0.87
C ASN A 39 7.63 0.61 -1.72
N ARG A 40 8.29 0.97 -2.83
CA ARG A 40 7.73 1.93 -3.81
C ARG A 40 6.42 1.43 -4.42
N ALA A 41 6.32 0.14 -4.74
CA ALA A 41 5.09 -0.44 -5.26
C ALA A 41 3.96 -0.42 -4.22
N LYS A 42 4.26 -0.83 -2.97
CA LYS A 42 3.30 -0.79 -1.84
C LYS A 42 2.81 0.63 -1.59
N LEU A 43 3.71 1.61 -1.55
CA LEU A 43 3.36 3.00 -1.32
C LEU A 43 2.42 3.55 -2.41
N LYS A 44 2.67 3.21 -3.69
CA LYS A 44 1.76 3.57 -4.78
C LYS A 44 0.36 2.99 -4.58
N ILE A 45 0.24 1.72 -4.16
CA ILE A 45 -1.05 1.07 -3.91
C ILE A 45 -1.79 1.77 -2.77
N VAL A 46 -1.11 2.13 -1.68
CA VAL A 46 -1.71 2.85 -0.55
C VAL A 46 -2.24 4.22 -1.01
N HIS A 47 -1.45 4.98 -1.75
CA HIS A 47 -1.91 6.29 -2.23
C HIS A 47 -3.06 6.20 -3.23
N THR A 48 -3.03 5.24 -4.17
CA THR A 48 -4.11 5.10 -5.15
C THR A 48 -5.40 4.59 -4.51
N SER A 49 -5.31 3.62 -3.59
CA SER A 49 -6.47 3.13 -2.84
C SER A 49 -7.07 4.23 -1.96
N GLY A 50 -6.24 4.98 -1.23
CA GLY A 50 -6.67 6.11 -0.40
C GLY A 50 -7.30 7.24 -1.22
N ALA A 51 -6.70 7.62 -2.35
CA ALA A 51 -7.29 8.62 -3.24
C ALA A 51 -8.63 8.15 -3.81
N ARG A 52 -8.73 6.87 -4.20
CA ARG A 52 -9.96 6.29 -4.74
C ARG A 52 -11.05 6.16 -3.68
N SER A 53 -10.71 5.80 -2.44
CA SER A 53 -11.68 5.73 -1.33
C SER A 53 -12.18 7.12 -0.97
N PHE A 54 -11.31 8.13 -0.94
CA PHE A 54 -11.69 9.52 -0.73
C PHE A 54 -12.63 10.04 -1.82
N GLN A 55 -12.30 9.78 -3.10
CA GLN A 55 -13.17 10.12 -4.23
C GLN A 55 -14.55 9.45 -4.12
N ARG A 56 -14.60 8.17 -3.73
CA ARG A 56 -15.87 7.46 -3.52
C ARG A 56 -16.68 8.07 -2.38
N ALA A 57 -16.05 8.37 -1.25
CA ALA A 57 -16.73 8.99 -0.11
C ALA A 57 -17.33 10.35 -0.51
N ARG A 58 -16.56 11.18 -1.24
CA ARG A 58 -17.05 12.45 -1.77
C ARG A 58 -18.26 12.27 -2.70
N ALA A 59 -18.20 11.33 -3.64
CA ALA A 59 -19.31 11.08 -4.56
C ALA A 59 -20.57 10.57 -3.85
N LEU A 60 -20.43 9.82 -2.75
CA LEU A 60 -21.56 9.41 -1.92
C LEU A 60 -22.21 10.60 -1.20
N LEU A 61 -21.40 11.53 -0.67
CA LEU A 61 -21.90 12.75 -0.04
C LEU A 61 -22.65 13.64 -1.05
N GLU A 62 -22.08 13.86 -2.23
CA GLU A 62 -22.74 14.64 -3.30
C GLU A 62 -24.08 14.00 -3.72
N LYS A 63 -24.16 12.66 -3.76
CA LYS A 63 -25.43 11.95 -4.01
C LYS A 63 -26.46 12.16 -2.91
N MET A 64 -26.05 12.15 -1.63
CA MET A 64 -26.96 12.39 -0.51
C MET A 64 -27.56 13.80 -0.58
N GLU A 65 -26.73 14.80 -0.85
CA GLU A 65 -27.16 16.20 -0.99
C GLU A 65 -28.15 16.38 -2.15
N VAL A 66 -27.86 15.79 -3.32
CA VAL A 66 -28.77 15.84 -4.48
C VAL A 66 -30.11 15.18 -4.18
N LEU A 67 -30.13 14.03 -3.52
CA LEU A 67 -31.37 13.33 -3.16
C LEU A 67 -32.18 14.12 -2.12
N GLN A 68 -31.52 14.73 -1.14
CA GLN A 68 -32.18 15.61 -0.16
C GLN A 68 -32.88 16.78 -0.87
N LEU A 69 -32.18 17.48 -1.76
CA LEU A 69 -32.75 18.61 -2.50
C LEU A 69 -33.92 18.20 -3.42
N GLN A 70 -33.81 17.03 -4.08
CA GLN A 70 -34.91 16.50 -4.90
C GLN A 70 -36.15 16.22 -4.06
N HIS A 71 -36.00 15.54 -2.91
CA HIS A 71 -37.14 15.20 -2.07
C HIS A 71 -37.79 16.42 -1.42
N GLU A 72 -37.00 17.41 -0.99
CA GLU A 72 -37.51 18.70 -0.52
C GLU A 72 -38.36 19.39 -1.61
N SER A 73 -37.91 19.34 -2.87
CA SER A 73 -38.66 19.91 -4.00
C SER A 73 -39.96 19.15 -4.32
N GLU A 74 -40.02 17.85 -3.99
CA GLU A 74 -41.21 17.00 -4.13
C GLU A 74 -42.15 17.09 -2.91
N GLY A 75 -41.81 17.87 -1.88
CA GLY A 75 -42.57 17.98 -0.64
C GLY A 75 -42.52 16.72 0.24
N LYS A 76 -41.54 15.84 0.00
CA LYS A 76 -41.32 14.61 0.76
C LYS A 76 -40.15 14.83 1.72
N SER A 77 -40.36 14.58 3.01
CA SER A 77 -39.28 14.55 3.99
C SER A 77 -38.86 13.11 4.25
N TYR A 78 -37.64 12.73 3.89
CA TYR A 78 -37.05 11.46 4.27
C TYR A 78 -36.25 11.59 5.57
N THR A 79 -36.25 10.52 6.36
CA THR A 79 -35.31 10.37 7.47
C THR A 79 -33.91 10.07 6.94
N GLU A 80 -32.89 10.45 7.72
CA GLU A 80 -31.49 10.19 7.39
C GLU A 80 -31.24 8.72 7.01
N VAL A 81 -31.91 7.79 7.70
CA VAL A 81 -31.83 6.33 7.49
C VAL A 81 -32.28 5.92 6.07
N GLU A 82 -33.34 6.52 5.55
CA GLU A 82 -33.88 6.17 4.24
C GLU A 82 -32.97 6.66 3.10
N ILE A 83 -32.38 7.85 3.25
CA ILE A 83 -31.39 8.38 2.30
C ILE A 83 -30.14 7.48 2.29
N PHE A 84 -29.66 7.05 3.45
CA PHE A 84 -28.55 6.11 3.54
C PHE A 84 -28.87 4.77 2.87
N ALA A 85 -30.07 4.23 3.08
CA ALA A 85 -30.47 2.96 2.49
C ALA A 85 -30.52 3.01 0.95
N GLU A 86 -31.00 4.12 0.39
CA GLU A 86 -31.07 4.34 -1.04
C GLU A 86 -29.69 4.59 -1.67
N VAL A 87 -28.86 5.41 -1.04
CA VAL A 87 -27.49 5.71 -1.54
C VAL A 87 -26.56 4.51 -1.44
N LEU A 88 -26.63 3.74 -0.35
CA LEU A 88 -25.79 2.57 -0.11
C LEU A 88 -26.35 1.28 -0.72
N GLY A 89 -27.62 1.30 -1.16
CA GLY A 89 -28.26 0.17 -1.83
C GLY A 89 -28.50 -1.04 -0.93
N THR A 90 -28.76 -0.82 0.37
CA THR A 90 -29.19 -1.91 1.26
C THR A 90 -30.60 -2.34 0.87
N LYS A 91 -30.69 -3.41 0.08
CA LYS A 91 -31.96 -4.13 -0.08
C LYS A 91 -32.29 -4.77 1.25
N ALA A 92 -33.45 -4.45 1.83
CA ALA A 92 -33.99 -5.16 2.97
C ALA A 92 -34.03 -6.66 2.61
N VAL A 93 -33.22 -7.48 3.28
CA VAL A 93 -33.38 -8.93 3.23
C VAL A 93 -34.61 -9.21 4.07
N THR A 94 -35.78 -9.24 3.43
CA THR A 94 -36.98 -9.78 4.04
C THR A 94 -36.79 -11.30 4.13
N CYS A 95 -36.31 -11.78 5.27
CA CYS A 95 -36.41 -13.18 5.62
C CYS A 95 -37.90 -13.48 5.83
N GLU A 96 -38.55 -14.08 4.85
CA GLU A 96 -39.83 -14.74 5.06
C GLU A 96 -39.59 -15.95 5.98
N VAL A 97 -40.32 -15.99 7.10
CA VAL A 97 -40.34 -17.09 8.09
C VAL A 97 -41.37 -18.13 7.68
#